data_AF-A0A6G6JZ71-F1
#
_entry.id   AF-A0A6G6JZ71-F1
#
_cell.length_a   1.000
_cell.length_b   1.000
_cell.length_c   1.000
_cell.angle_alpha   90.00
_cell.angle_beta   90.00
_cell.angle_gamma   90.00
#
_symmetry.space_group_name_H-M   'P 1'
#
loop_
_entity.id
_entity.type
_entity.pdbx_description
1 polymer ?
#
loop_
_entity_poly.entity_id
_entity_poly.type
_entity_poly.pdbx_seq_one_letter_code
_entity_poly.pdbx_strand_id
1 'polypeptide(L)'
;MKRGSGVEWLSFAESLRFARRHRRYFGIFLVIYGRSLLRWRKMHAARVGYAFLQLFDDYMDGDRTWDGSLDALAARMQAEWDSGVFAEDIPLSQLGEAFWKELEAAPEGRTDVYALLQAMHFDSQRRVQRLLLDEQTLHAHLHRTFYHSVDILLVVSGLQTRAREVPGLVKALAWCSVVRDFDDDVAAGIINVPQKVVEAARLREGGSATITTHTPEVAAWLNEEHAKVKEHLEQAHANLTEVSTKEPEAAKLLRVFQKSVEKYASR
;
A
#
# COMPACT_ATOMS: atom_id res chain seq x y z
N MET A 1 -6.59 -30.30 -17.26
CA MET A 1 -7.35 -30.10 -15.99
C MET A 1 -6.34 -29.68 -14.91
N LYS A 2 -6.62 -28.63 -14.10
CA LYS A 2 -5.85 -28.14 -12.92
C LYS A 2 -4.76 -27.04 -13.08
N ARG A 3 -4.97 -25.95 -13.85
CA ARG A 3 -4.14 -24.71 -13.68
C ARG A 3 -4.75 -23.74 -12.64
N GLY A 4 -6.06 -23.51 -12.69
CA GLY A 4 -6.74 -22.60 -11.74
C GLY A 4 -6.71 -23.04 -10.27
N SER A 5 -6.62 -24.34 -9.99
CA SER A 5 -6.56 -24.85 -8.61
C SER A 5 -5.22 -24.59 -7.92
N GLY A 6 -4.13 -24.45 -8.69
CA GLY A 6 -2.79 -24.21 -8.13
C GLY A 6 -2.65 -22.78 -7.60
N VAL A 7 -3.07 -21.80 -8.41
CA VAL A 7 -3.00 -20.37 -8.06
C VAL A 7 -3.93 -20.02 -6.90
N GLU A 8 -5.15 -20.57 -6.87
CA GLU A 8 -6.07 -20.34 -5.74
C GLU A 8 -5.50 -20.86 -4.42
N TRP A 9 -4.90 -22.06 -4.44
CA TRP A 9 -4.23 -22.60 -3.26
C TRP A 9 -3.02 -21.74 -2.86
N LEU A 10 -2.23 -21.28 -3.83
CA LEU A 10 -1.10 -20.40 -3.58
C LEU A 10 -1.53 -19.07 -2.96
N SER A 11 -2.54 -18.40 -3.54
CA SER A 11 -3.11 -17.17 -3.02
C SER A 11 -3.61 -17.34 -1.58
N PHE A 12 -4.28 -18.47 -1.29
CA PHE A 12 -4.73 -18.80 0.06
C PHE A 12 -3.57 -19.02 1.03
N ALA A 13 -2.59 -19.83 0.64
CA ALA A 13 -1.44 -20.16 1.47
C ALA A 13 -0.62 -18.91 1.84
N GLU A 14 -0.37 -18.03 0.87
CA GLU A 14 0.33 -16.77 1.10
C GLU A 14 -0.51 -15.82 1.95
N SER A 15 -1.80 -15.68 1.67
CA SER A 15 -2.68 -14.84 2.49
C SER A 15 -2.73 -15.30 3.95
N LEU A 16 -2.71 -16.61 4.19
CA LEU A 16 -2.65 -17.18 5.53
C LEU A 16 -1.29 -16.96 6.21
N ARG A 17 -0.19 -16.98 5.44
CA ARG A 17 1.15 -16.63 5.94
C ARG A 17 1.19 -15.17 6.40
N PHE A 18 0.67 -14.24 5.61
CA PHE A 18 0.58 -12.82 6.01
C PHE A 18 -0.25 -12.65 7.27
N ALA A 19 -1.41 -13.33 7.33
CA ALA A 19 -2.31 -13.29 8.47
C ALA A 19 -1.68 -13.75 9.79
N ARG A 20 -0.73 -14.70 9.73
CA ARG A 20 0.03 -15.16 10.91
C ARG A 20 1.08 -14.16 11.37
N ARG A 21 1.60 -13.31 10.47
CA ARG A 21 2.64 -12.33 10.76
C ARG A 21 2.11 -11.15 11.58
N HIS A 22 0.93 -10.63 11.23
CA HIS A 22 0.37 -9.46 11.91
C HIS A 22 -1.16 -9.45 11.93
N ARG A 23 -1.73 -8.94 13.04
CA ARG A 23 -3.19 -8.89 13.28
C ARG A 23 -3.94 -8.11 12.19
N ARG A 24 -3.29 -7.10 11.59
CA ARG A 24 -3.83 -6.32 10.45
C ARG A 24 -4.13 -7.22 9.26
N TYR A 25 -3.15 -8.03 8.86
CA TYR A 25 -3.27 -8.94 7.72
C TYR A 25 -4.28 -10.05 7.99
N PHE A 26 -4.43 -10.47 9.25
CA PHE A 26 -5.53 -11.37 9.63
C PHE A 26 -6.89 -10.73 9.39
N GLY A 27 -7.07 -9.44 9.75
CA GLY A 27 -8.29 -8.70 9.44
C GLY A 27 -8.56 -8.59 7.93
N ILE A 28 -7.54 -8.27 7.12
CA ILE A 28 -7.66 -8.20 5.66
C ILE A 28 -8.02 -9.57 5.08
N PHE A 29 -7.36 -10.64 5.53
CA PHE A 29 -7.66 -12.01 5.17
C PHE A 29 -9.15 -12.36 5.42
N LEU A 30 -9.66 -12.07 6.62
CA LEU A 30 -11.06 -12.32 6.96
C LEU A 30 -12.02 -11.54 6.05
N VAL A 31 -11.71 -10.29 5.72
CA VAL A 31 -12.54 -9.48 4.82
C VAL A 31 -12.54 -10.05 3.41
N ILE A 32 -11.37 -10.32 2.85
CA ILE A 32 -11.24 -10.83 1.47
C ILE A 32 -11.90 -12.20 1.34
N TYR A 33 -11.57 -13.15 2.22
CA TYR A 33 -12.10 -14.51 2.14
C TYR A 33 -13.55 -14.61 2.60
N GLY A 34 -13.94 -13.85 3.63
CA GLY A 34 -15.34 -13.78 4.06
C GLY A 34 -16.26 -13.26 2.96
N ARG A 35 -15.86 -12.20 2.24
CA ARG A 35 -16.61 -11.70 1.07
C ARG A 35 -16.56 -12.66 -0.12
N SER A 36 -15.50 -13.47 -0.23
CA SER A 36 -15.35 -14.47 -1.29
C SER A 36 -16.30 -15.66 -1.13
N LEU A 37 -16.73 -16.03 0.08
CA LEU A 37 -17.59 -17.21 0.31
C LEU A 37 -18.88 -17.20 -0.53
N LEU A 38 -19.50 -16.02 -0.70
CA LEU A 38 -20.75 -15.87 -1.47
C LEU A 38 -20.51 -15.45 -2.93
N ARG A 39 -19.27 -15.10 -3.29
CA ARG A 39 -18.92 -14.44 -4.56
C ARG A 39 -17.57 -14.92 -5.08
N TRP A 40 -17.31 -16.23 -4.99
CA TRP A 40 -15.96 -16.81 -5.15
C TRP A 40 -15.27 -16.36 -6.43
N ARG A 41 -15.92 -16.54 -7.58
CA ARG A 41 -15.38 -16.14 -8.89
C ARG A 41 -15.23 -14.63 -9.03
N LYS A 42 -16.19 -13.85 -8.53
CA LYS A 42 -16.17 -12.37 -8.63
C LYS A 42 -15.08 -11.74 -7.77
N MET A 43 -14.69 -12.40 -6.69
CA MET A 43 -13.64 -11.93 -5.77
C MET A 43 -12.26 -12.51 -6.10
N HIS A 44 -12.11 -13.23 -7.23
CA HIS A 44 -10.84 -13.84 -7.61
C HIS A 44 -9.75 -12.78 -7.77
N ALA A 45 -9.98 -11.75 -8.60
CA ALA A 45 -9.09 -10.59 -8.76
C ALA A 45 -8.61 -10.00 -7.42
N ALA A 46 -9.50 -9.84 -6.44
CA ALA A 46 -9.13 -9.32 -5.12
C ALA A 46 -8.23 -10.28 -4.32
N ARG A 47 -8.48 -11.61 -4.39
CA ARG A 47 -7.64 -12.62 -3.72
C ARG A 47 -6.25 -12.71 -4.33
N VAL A 48 -6.16 -12.89 -5.65
CA VAL A 48 -4.87 -13.01 -6.34
C VAL A 48 -4.11 -11.69 -6.34
N GLY A 49 -4.79 -10.56 -6.52
CA GLY A 49 -4.18 -9.24 -6.48
C GLY A 49 -3.61 -8.88 -5.11
N TYR A 50 -4.36 -9.14 -4.03
CA TYR A 50 -3.84 -8.97 -2.67
C TYR A 50 -2.64 -9.88 -2.42
N ALA A 51 -2.73 -11.17 -2.79
CA ALA A 51 -1.63 -12.10 -2.58
C ALA A 51 -0.37 -11.72 -3.37
N PHE A 52 -0.52 -11.28 -4.62
CA PHE A 52 0.58 -10.81 -5.46
C PHE A 52 1.25 -9.56 -4.88
N LEU A 53 0.45 -8.51 -4.64
CA LEU A 53 0.98 -7.22 -4.18
C LEU A 53 1.60 -7.33 -2.78
N GLN A 54 0.94 -8.01 -1.84
CA GLN A 54 1.51 -8.22 -0.51
C GLN A 54 2.74 -9.11 -0.53
N LEU A 55 2.81 -10.09 -1.43
CA LEU A 55 4.02 -10.90 -1.55
C LEU A 55 5.20 -10.09 -2.09
N PHE A 56 4.96 -9.25 -3.09
CA PHE A 56 5.98 -8.33 -3.61
C PHE A 56 6.47 -7.39 -2.50
N ASP A 57 5.53 -6.77 -1.78
CA ASP A 57 5.76 -5.90 -0.63
C ASP A 57 6.58 -6.59 0.46
N ASP A 58 6.22 -7.81 0.87
CA ASP A 58 6.95 -8.60 1.88
C ASP A 58 8.43 -8.81 1.47
N TYR A 59 8.75 -8.96 0.18
CA TYR A 59 10.15 -9.03 -0.28
C TYR A 59 10.84 -7.67 -0.21
N MET A 60 10.18 -6.60 -0.64
CA MET A 60 10.73 -5.24 -0.65
C MET A 60 11.00 -4.71 0.76
N ASP A 61 10.09 -4.98 1.69
CA ASP A 61 10.19 -4.59 3.10
C ASP A 61 11.17 -5.46 3.90
N GLY A 62 11.51 -6.65 3.38
CA GLY A 62 12.42 -7.59 4.02
C GLY A 62 11.73 -8.56 5.00
N ASP A 63 10.40 -8.63 4.99
CA ASP A 63 9.60 -9.64 5.69
C ASP A 63 9.77 -11.06 5.11
N ARG A 64 10.26 -11.14 3.86
CA ARG A 64 10.61 -12.38 3.18
C ARG A 64 12.02 -12.31 2.63
N THR A 65 12.81 -13.34 2.92
CA THR A 65 14.18 -13.47 2.41
C THR A 65 14.15 -13.85 0.93
N TRP A 66 15.07 -13.26 0.17
CA TRP A 66 15.34 -13.60 -1.22
C TRP A 66 16.85 -13.81 -1.39
N ASP A 67 17.25 -14.92 -2.01
CA ASP A 67 18.67 -15.26 -2.14
C ASP A 67 19.39 -14.39 -3.19
N GLY A 68 18.64 -13.75 -4.09
CA GLY A 68 19.17 -12.86 -5.12
C GLY A 68 19.09 -11.37 -4.77
N SER A 69 19.41 -10.52 -5.75
CA SER A 69 19.21 -9.07 -5.61
C SER A 69 17.72 -8.71 -5.61
N LEU A 70 17.30 -7.85 -4.67
CA LEU A 70 15.96 -7.28 -4.63
C LEU A 70 15.70 -6.38 -5.84
N ASP A 71 16.69 -5.59 -6.28
CA ASP A 71 16.57 -4.76 -7.50
C ASP A 71 16.35 -5.66 -8.73
N ALA A 72 17.03 -6.81 -8.80
CA ALA A 72 16.85 -7.76 -9.90
C ALA A 72 15.46 -8.42 -9.87
N LEU A 73 14.96 -8.77 -8.68
CA LEU A 73 13.60 -9.29 -8.52
C LEU A 73 12.55 -8.24 -8.92
N ALA A 74 12.72 -6.99 -8.47
CA ALA A 74 11.82 -5.90 -8.80
C ALA A 74 11.82 -5.58 -10.30
N ALA A 75 13.00 -5.45 -10.91
CA ALA A 75 13.13 -5.24 -12.35
C ALA A 75 12.48 -6.38 -13.15
N ARG A 76 12.66 -7.63 -12.71
CA ARG A 76 12.01 -8.78 -13.30
C ARG A 76 10.48 -8.68 -13.21
N MET A 77 9.92 -8.43 -12.02
CA MET A 77 8.47 -8.33 -11.85
C MET A 77 7.86 -7.17 -12.63
N GLN A 78 8.56 -6.03 -12.71
CA GLN A 78 8.13 -4.89 -13.53
C GLN A 78 8.13 -5.26 -15.02
N ALA A 79 9.17 -5.95 -15.51
CA ALA A 79 9.24 -6.39 -16.91
C ALA A 79 8.17 -7.44 -17.25
N GLU A 80 7.95 -8.42 -16.38
CA GLU A 80 6.89 -9.43 -16.56
C GLU A 80 5.50 -8.76 -16.58
N TRP A 81 5.26 -7.81 -15.68
CA TRP A 81 4.00 -7.08 -15.60
C TRP A 81 3.73 -6.21 -16.84
N ASP A 82 4.74 -5.45 -17.28
CA ASP A 82 4.64 -4.55 -18.45
C ASP A 82 4.43 -5.35 -19.74
N SER A 83 5.17 -6.44 -19.92
CA SER A 83 5.04 -7.31 -21.11
C SER A 83 3.80 -8.20 -21.09
N GLY A 84 3.23 -8.47 -19.91
CA GLY A 84 2.19 -9.49 -19.74
C GLY A 84 2.68 -10.92 -19.91
N VAL A 85 4.00 -11.15 -19.99
CA VAL A 85 4.62 -12.46 -20.15
C VAL A 85 5.37 -12.81 -18.86
N PHE A 86 4.91 -13.85 -18.19
CA PHE A 86 5.44 -14.29 -16.90
C PHE A 86 6.13 -15.64 -17.05
N ALA A 87 7.30 -15.82 -16.42
CA ALA A 87 8.01 -17.09 -16.50
C ALA A 87 7.42 -18.21 -15.61
N GLU A 88 6.55 -17.84 -14.66
CA GLU A 88 5.78 -18.77 -13.79
C GLU A 88 6.62 -19.79 -12.96
N ASP A 89 7.94 -19.59 -12.88
CA ASP A 89 8.90 -20.43 -12.14
C ASP A 89 8.88 -20.15 -10.62
N ILE A 90 8.41 -18.97 -10.21
CA ILE A 90 8.29 -18.56 -8.81
C ILE A 90 6.84 -18.17 -8.46
N PRO A 91 6.44 -18.29 -7.17
CA PRO A 91 5.11 -17.90 -6.70
C PRO A 91 4.66 -16.50 -7.13
N LEU A 92 5.59 -15.55 -7.14
CA LEU A 92 5.31 -14.16 -7.48
C LEU A 92 4.90 -14.00 -8.95
N SER A 93 5.61 -14.64 -9.87
CA SER A 93 5.25 -14.68 -11.30
C SER A 93 3.92 -15.39 -11.54
N GLN A 94 3.63 -16.48 -10.83
CA GLN A 94 2.36 -17.22 -10.96
C GLN A 94 1.15 -16.38 -10.51
N LEU A 95 1.28 -15.70 -9.37
CA LEU A 95 0.25 -14.78 -8.88
C LEU A 95 0.12 -13.55 -9.77
N GLY A 96 1.24 -13.02 -10.26
CA GLY A 96 1.29 -11.88 -11.18
C GLY A 96 0.57 -12.17 -12.48
N GLU A 97 0.84 -13.32 -13.11
CA GLU A 97 0.18 -13.72 -14.35
C GLU A 97 -1.35 -13.87 -14.18
N ALA A 98 -1.76 -14.52 -13.09
CA ALA A 98 -3.17 -14.69 -12.79
C ALA A 98 -3.87 -13.35 -12.55
N PHE A 99 -3.24 -12.44 -11.81
CA PHE A 99 -3.82 -11.13 -11.55
C PHE A 99 -3.84 -10.25 -12.81
N TRP A 100 -2.79 -10.30 -13.63
CA TRP A 100 -2.72 -9.57 -14.89
C TRP A 100 -3.87 -9.95 -15.84
N LYS A 101 -4.23 -11.24 -15.89
CA LYS A 101 -5.37 -11.76 -16.65
C LYS A 101 -6.72 -11.27 -16.09
N GLU A 102 -6.88 -11.21 -14.78
CA GLU A 102 -8.09 -10.67 -14.15
C GLU A 102 -8.35 -9.19 -14.48
N LEU A 103 -7.29 -8.44 -14.82
CA LEU A 103 -7.35 -7.03 -15.20
C LEU A 103 -7.51 -6.80 -16.72
N GLU A 104 -7.73 -7.84 -17.53
CA GLU A 104 -7.87 -7.70 -18.99
C GLU A 104 -8.98 -6.74 -19.39
N ALA A 105 -10.10 -6.73 -18.65
CA ALA A 105 -11.22 -5.83 -18.89
C ALA A 105 -11.06 -4.43 -18.27
N ALA A 106 -9.97 -4.18 -17.52
CA ALA A 106 -9.71 -2.93 -16.80
C ALA A 106 -8.22 -2.55 -16.92
N PRO A 107 -7.78 -2.12 -18.13
CA PRO A 107 -6.37 -1.84 -18.40
C PRO A 107 -5.78 -0.74 -17.51
N GLU A 108 -6.60 0.19 -17.01
CA GLU A 108 -6.17 1.19 -16.02
C GLU A 108 -5.62 0.55 -14.74
N GLY A 109 -6.22 -0.56 -14.30
CA GLY A 109 -5.74 -1.30 -13.13
C GLY A 109 -4.34 -1.88 -13.35
N ARG A 110 -3.96 -2.20 -14.59
CA ARG A 110 -2.59 -2.66 -14.90
C ARG A 110 -1.59 -1.52 -14.77
N THR A 111 -1.96 -0.32 -15.21
CA THR A 111 -1.15 0.89 -15.02
C THR A 111 -0.96 1.19 -13.54
N ASP A 112 -2.01 1.10 -12.74
CA ASP A 112 -1.94 1.34 -11.30
C ASP A 112 -1.05 0.31 -10.59
N VAL A 113 -1.19 -0.98 -10.92
CA VAL A 113 -0.32 -2.02 -10.35
C VAL A 113 1.14 -1.78 -10.72
N TYR A 114 1.44 -1.45 -11.97
CA TYR A 114 2.81 -1.16 -12.39
C TYR A 114 3.39 0.01 -11.60
N ALA A 115 2.63 1.09 -11.45
CA ALA A 115 3.05 2.24 -10.68
C ALA A 115 3.25 1.92 -9.18
N LEU A 116 2.44 1.01 -8.62
CA LEU A 116 2.60 0.53 -7.25
C LEU A 116 3.84 -0.36 -7.08
N LEU A 117 4.14 -1.25 -8.04
CA LEU A 117 5.38 -2.05 -8.05
C LEU A 117 6.63 -1.14 -8.08
N GLN A 118 6.58 -0.04 -8.83
CA GLN A 118 7.64 0.96 -8.84
C GLN A 118 7.79 1.66 -7.48
N ALA A 119 6.67 2.02 -6.84
CA ALA A 119 6.70 2.66 -5.53
C ALA A 119 7.28 1.74 -4.44
N MET A 120 6.83 0.48 -4.37
CA MET A 120 7.35 -0.53 -3.43
C MET A 120 8.83 -0.83 -3.68
N HIS A 121 9.27 -0.89 -4.94
CA HIS A 121 10.69 -1.04 -5.26
C HIS A 121 11.51 0.16 -4.76
N PHE A 122 11.01 1.38 -4.96
CA PHE A 122 11.67 2.58 -4.46
C PHE A 122 11.73 2.60 -2.93
N ASP A 123 10.68 2.13 -2.23
CA ASP A 123 10.71 1.98 -0.77
C ASP A 123 11.77 0.97 -0.31
N SER A 124 11.97 -0.14 -1.01
CA SER A 124 13.10 -1.06 -0.73
C SER A 124 14.45 -0.34 -0.85
N GLN A 125 14.63 0.49 -1.90
CA GLN A 125 15.87 1.25 -2.08
C GLN A 125 16.06 2.29 -0.97
N ARG A 126 14.99 3.00 -0.60
CA ARG A 126 14.98 3.95 0.53
C ARG A 126 15.33 3.25 1.83
N ARG A 127 14.78 2.08 2.09
CA ARG A 127 15.03 1.26 3.28
C ARG A 127 16.50 0.85 3.39
N VAL A 128 17.04 0.27 2.32
CA VAL A 128 18.43 -0.21 2.28
C VAL A 128 19.43 0.94 2.40
N GLN A 129 19.18 2.04 1.70
CA GLN A 129 20.09 3.19 1.66
C GLN A 129 19.83 4.21 2.80
N ARG A 130 18.75 4.02 3.58
CA ARG A 130 18.20 4.99 4.54
C ARG A 130 18.05 6.38 3.92
N LEU A 131 17.55 6.42 2.69
CA LEU A 131 17.47 7.63 1.87
C LEU A 131 16.52 8.65 2.51
N LEU A 132 17.02 9.86 2.75
CA LEU A 132 16.21 11.01 3.13
C LEU A 132 15.67 11.68 1.87
N LEU A 133 14.38 12.00 1.88
CA LEU A 133 13.72 12.72 0.80
C LEU A 133 13.37 14.13 1.26
N ASP A 134 13.43 15.09 0.34
CA ASP A 134 12.81 16.39 0.57
C ASP A 134 11.29 16.24 0.72
N GLU A 135 10.65 17.25 1.32
CA GLU A 135 9.23 17.22 1.65
C GLU A 135 8.33 16.99 0.44
N GLN A 136 8.64 17.63 -0.70
CA GLN A 136 7.81 17.52 -1.89
C GLN A 136 7.90 16.12 -2.50
N THR A 137 9.11 15.58 -2.60
CA THR A 137 9.34 14.22 -3.11
C THR A 137 8.71 13.17 -2.20
N LEU A 138 8.84 13.33 -0.88
CA LEU A 138 8.23 12.42 0.10
C LEU A 138 6.70 12.42 0.00
N HIS A 139 6.07 13.60 -0.04
CA HIS A 139 4.62 13.72 -0.17
C HIS A 139 4.11 13.16 -1.50
N ALA A 140 4.82 13.43 -2.61
CA ALA A 140 4.47 12.88 -3.91
C ALA A 140 4.56 11.35 -3.93
N HIS A 141 5.60 10.78 -3.31
CA HIS A 141 5.77 9.33 -3.18
C HIS A 141 4.65 8.70 -2.36
N LEU A 142 4.40 9.19 -1.14
CA LEU A 142 3.31 8.67 -0.30
C LEU A 142 1.94 8.80 -0.98
N HIS A 143 1.66 9.95 -1.59
CA HIS A 143 0.42 10.14 -2.35
C HIS A 143 0.30 9.14 -3.49
N ARG A 144 1.36 8.92 -4.27
CA ARG A 144 1.38 7.96 -5.39
C ARG A 144 1.06 6.55 -4.91
N THR A 145 1.69 6.08 -3.84
CA THR A 145 1.46 4.74 -3.26
C THR A 145 -0.01 4.54 -2.89
N PHE A 146 -0.60 5.47 -2.14
CA PHE A 146 -1.99 5.33 -1.69
C PHE A 146 -3.01 5.59 -2.79
N TYR A 147 -2.71 6.49 -3.74
CA TYR A 147 -3.55 6.72 -4.90
C TYR A 147 -3.76 5.42 -5.68
N HIS A 148 -2.66 4.76 -6.09
CA HIS A 148 -2.75 3.52 -6.87
C HIS A 148 -3.32 2.37 -6.04
N SER A 149 -2.99 2.27 -4.75
CA SER A 149 -3.57 1.24 -3.87
C SER A 149 -5.10 1.35 -3.77
N VAL A 150 -5.63 2.57 -3.64
CA VAL A 150 -7.08 2.82 -3.61
C VAL A 150 -7.71 2.53 -4.98
N ASP A 151 -7.06 2.94 -6.07
CA ASP A 151 -7.61 2.72 -7.41
C ASP A 151 -7.67 1.23 -7.78
N ILE A 152 -6.61 0.48 -7.47
CA ILE A 152 -6.58 -0.98 -7.63
C ILE A 152 -7.73 -1.62 -6.85
N LEU A 153 -7.93 -1.22 -5.58
CA LEU A 153 -9.01 -1.75 -4.76
C LEU A 153 -10.39 -1.51 -5.40
N LEU A 154 -10.62 -0.31 -5.96
CA LEU A 154 -11.88 0.04 -6.62
C LEU A 154 -12.07 -0.75 -7.91
N VAL A 155 -11.02 -0.86 -8.73
CA VAL A 155 -11.00 -1.62 -9.99
C VAL A 155 -11.30 -3.10 -9.74
N VAL A 156 -10.59 -3.76 -8.83
CA VAL A 156 -10.81 -5.20 -8.53
C VAL A 156 -12.16 -5.46 -7.84
N SER A 157 -12.77 -4.42 -7.27
CA SER A 157 -14.12 -4.48 -6.73
C SER A 157 -15.20 -4.28 -7.79
N GLY A 158 -14.82 -3.98 -9.04
CA GLY A 158 -15.74 -3.73 -10.15
C GLY A 158 -16.48 -2.39 -10.04
N LEU A 159 -15.91 -1.43 -9.30
CA LEU A 159 -16.50 -0.12 -9.06
C LEU A 159 -16.05 0.88 -10.13
N GLN A 160 -16.86 1.90 -10.40
CA GLN A 160 -16.56 2.95 -11.37
C GLN A 160 -15.84 4.15 -10.75
N THR A 161 -16.06 4.38 -9.46
CA THR A 161 -15.34 5.39 -8.68
C THR A 161 -13.84 5.16 -8.81
N ARG A 162 -13.08 6.25 -8.93
CA ARG A 162 -11.60 6.23 -8.96
C ARG A 162 -10.99 7.06 -7.84
N ALA A 163 -9.74 6.80 -7.51
CA ALA A 163 -9.01 7.46 -6.42
C ALA A 163 -9.00 9.00 -6.56
N ARG A 164 -8.98 9.51 -7.80
CA ARG A 164 -9.09 10.95 -8.11
C ARG A 164 -10.38 11.62 -7.61
N GLU A 165 -11.43 10.84 -7.35
CA GLU A 165 -12.71 11.35 -6.82
C GLU A 165 -12.72 11.41 -5.29
N VAL A 166 -11.72 10.82 -4.62
CA VAL A 166 -11.57 10.82 -3.16
C VAL A 166 -10.19 11.33 -2.71
N PRO A 167 -9.71 12.47 -3.23
CA PRO A 167 -8.35 12.95 -2.95
C PRO A 167 -8.11 13.22 -1.45
N GLY A 168 -9.13 13.63 -0.70
CA GLY A 168 -9.01 13.80 0.75
C GLY A 168 -8.68 12.49 1.46
N LEU A 169 -9.30 11.38 1.04
CA LEU A 169 -9.05 10.06 1.63
C LEU A 169 -7.65 9.54 1.29
N VAL A 170 -7.18 9.75 0.06
CA VAL A 170 -5.82 9.36 -0.36
C VAL A 170 -4.77 10.05 0.51
N LYS A 171 -4.90 11.37 0.71
CA LYS A 171 -4.01 12.13 1.60
C LYS A 171 -4.09 11.69 3.06
N ALA A 172 -5.30 11.44 3.55
CA ALA A 172 -5.51 10.97 4.93
C ALA A 172 -4.89 9.58 5.16
N LEU A 173 -4.95 8.69 4.17
CA LEU A 173 -4.28 7.38 4.21
C LEU A 173 -2.76 7.50 4.21
N ALA A 174 -2.21 8.38 3.37
CA ALA A 174 -0.78 8.70 3.33
C ALA A 174 -0.27 9.21 4.68
N TRP A 175 -1.00 10.12 5.32
CA TRP A 175 -0.69 10.55 6.69
C TRP A 175 -0.78 9.38 7.68
N CYS A 176 -1.86 8.60 7.61
CA CYS A 176 -2.14 7.54 8.56
C CYS A 176 -1.06 6.45 8.56
N SER A 177 -0.47 6.12 7.41
CA SER A 177 0.60 5.11 7.38
C SER A 177 1.83 5.59 8.13
N VAL A 178 2.23 6.85 7.93
CA VAL A 178 3.42 7.42 8.56
C VAL A 178 3.28 7.46 10.08
N VAL A 179 2.15 7.96 10.59
CA VAL A 179 1.96 8.06 12.05
C VAL A 179 1.74 6.71 12.72
N ARG A 180 1.11 5.77 12.01
CA ARG A 180 0.78 4.45 12.57
C ARG A 180 2.01 3.58 12.71
N ASP A 181 2.86 3.58 11.68
CA ASP A 181 3.99 2.67 11.55
C ASP A 181 5.32 3.39 11.83
N PHE A 182 5.30 4.62 12.39
CA PHE A 182 6.46 5.51 12.51
C PHE A 182 7.74 4.84 13.06
N ASP A 183 7.66 4.29 14.28
CA ASP A 183 8.84 3.74 14.95
C ASP A 183 9.35 2.47 14.26
N ASP A 184 8.42 1.64 13.75
CA ASP A 184 8.73 0.42 13.01
C ASP A 184 9.41 0.75 11.66
N ASP A 185 8.89 1.74 10.92
CA ASP A 185 9.46 2.24 9.67
C ASP A 185 10.87 2.79 9.88
N VAL A 186 11.06 3.65 10.90
CA VAL A 186 12.37 4.23 11.21
C VAL A 186 13.37 3.14 11.61
N ALA A 187 12.94 2.15 12.40
CA ALA A 187 13.77 1.01 12.77
C ALA A 187 14.19 0.20 11.53
N ALA A 188 13.24 -0.05 10.61
CA ALA A 188 13.48 -0.75 9.35
C ALA A 188 14.34 0.05 8.36
N GLY A 189 14.46 1.37 8.54
CA GLY A 189 15.24 2.26 7.67
C GLY A 189 14.42 3.06 6.67
N ILE A 190 13.08 2.97 6.73
CA ILE A 190 12.16 3.79 5.96
C ILE A 190 11.91 5.08 6.74
N ILE A 191 12.48 6.19 6.27
CA ILE A 191 12.36 7.47 6.96
C ILE A 191 11.29 8.30 6.26
N ASN A 192 10.05 8.21 6.76
CA ASN A 192 8.90 8.97 6.29
C ASN A 192 8.80 10.35 6.97
N VAL A 193 9.94 11.01 7.13
CA VAL A 193 10.09 12.34 7.71
C VAL A 193 10.88 13.20 6.72
N PRO A 194 10.47 14.45 6.44
CA PRO A 194 11.21 15.32 5.54
C PRO A 194 12.67 15.49 5.95
N GLN A 195 13.58 15.44 4.98
CA GLN A 195 15.03 15.52 5.18
C GLN A 195 15.44 16.65 6.14
N LYS A 196 14.87 17.86 5.94
CA LYS A 196 15.17 19.03 6.78
C LYS A 196 14.87 18.82 8.26
N VAL A 197 13.79 18.10 8.59
CA VAL A 197 13.39 17.80 9.97
C VAL A 197 14.39 16.82 10.60
N VAL A 198 14.80 15.80 9.84
CA VAL A 198 15.78 14.80 10.28
C VAL A 198 17.16 15.44 10.50
N GLU A 199 17.59 16.30 9.58
CA GLU A 199 18.86 17.01 9.68
C GLU A 199 18.88 17.95 10.88
N ALA A 200 17.80 18.69 11.12
CA ALA A 200 17.68 19.54 12.30
C ALA A 200 17.78 18.74 13.61
N ALA A 201 17.08 17.60 13.69
CA ALA A 201 17.18 16.68 14.81
C ALA A 201 18.61 16.16 15.05
N ARG A 202 19.29 15.72 13.97
CA ARG A 202 20.68 15.24 14.06
C ARG A 202 21.65 16.33 14.48
N LEU A 203 21.47 17.57 14.03
CA LEU A 203 22.30 18.70 14.43
C LEU A 203 22.21 18.95 15.94
N ARG A 204 21.01 18.84 16.53
CA ARG A 204 20.85 18.99 17.98
C ARG A 204 21.54 17.87 18.77
N GLU A 205 21.45 16.63 18.30
CA GLU A 205 21.95 15.45 19.01
C GLU A 205 23.40 15.06 18.65
N GLY A 206 24.14 15.92 17.94
CA GLY A 206 25.56 15.67 17.63
C GLY A 206 25.82 14.65 16.51
N GLY A 207 24.86 14.43 15.61
CA GLY A 207 25.08 13.88 14.26
C GLY A 207 24.60 12.46 13.97
N SER A 208 24.33 11.63 14.99
CA SER A 208 24.00 10.19 14.77
C SER A 208 22.71 9.70 15.45
N ALA A 209 21.84 10.61 15.88
CA ALA A 209 20.62 10.21 16.57
C ALA A 209 19.64 9.45 15.68
N THR A 210 19.17 8.31 16.20
CA THR A 210 17.94 7.68 15.71
C THR A 210 16.77 8.58 16.10
N ILE A 211 16.03 9.06 15.12
CA ILE A 211 14.85 9.88 15.36
C ILE A 211 13.70 9.02 15.90
N THR A 212 12.89 9.60 16.77
CA THR A 212 11.66 8.97 17.31
C THR A 212 10.54 9.99 17.33
N THR A 213 9.31 9.55 17.62
CA THR A 213 8.18 10.47 17.84
C THR A 213 8.42 11.46 18.99
N HIS A 214 9.38 11.18 19.89
CA HIS A 214 9.76 12.03 21.01
C HIS A 214 10.90 13.02 20.69
N THR A 215 11.57 12.87 19.55
CA THR A 215 12.59 13.83 19.11
C THR A 215 11.92 15.19 18.85
N PRO A 216 12.37 16.32 19.44
CA PRO A 216 11.56 17.54 19.45
C PRO A 216 11.18 18.11 18.08
N GLU A 217 12.07 18.05 17.07
CA GLU A 217 11.72 18.48 15.70
C GLU A 217 10.70 17.57 15.06
N VAL A 218 10.83 16.26 15.27
CA VAL A 218 9.89 15.28 14.76
C VAL A 218 8.54 15.45 15.43
N ALA A 219 8.50 15.63 16.75
CA ALA A 219 7.28 15.88 17.49
C ALA A 219 6.58 17.17 17.01
N ALA A 220 7.34 18.25 16.81
CA ALA A 220 6.81 19.51 16.27
C ALA A 220 6.23 19.31 14.86
N TRP A 221 6.95 18.64 13.98
CA TRP A 221 6.49 18.32 12.63
C TRP A 221 5.25 17.41 12.63
N LEU A 222 5.21 16.37 13.46
CA LEU A 222 4.05 15.48 13.61
C LEU A 222 2.80 16.25 14.08
N ASN A 223 2.96 17.24 14.96
CA ASN A 223 1.86 18.11 15.39
C ASN A 223 1.32 18.97 14.23
N GLU A 224 2.21 19.49 13.37
CA GLU A 224 1.80 20.21 12.15
C GLU A 224 1.05 19.29 11.18
N GLU A 225 1.54 18.07 10.98
CA GLU A 225 0.89 17.06 10.13
C GLU A 225 -0.48 16.63 10.69
N HIS A 226 -0.61 16.52 12.02
CA HIS A 226 -1.89 16.23 12.69
C HIS A 226 -2.92 17.35 12.47
N ALA A 227 -2.49 18.61 12.39
CA ALA A 227 -3.40 19.70 12.04
C ALA A 227 -3.91 19.55 10.59
N LYS A 228 -3.02 19.21 9.65
CA LYS A 228 -3.35 19.04 8.22
C LYS A 228 -4.30 17.87 7.96
N VAL A 229 -4.18 16.76 8.70
CA VAL A 229 -5.05 15.59 8.45
C VAL A 229 -6.53 15.89 8.72
N LYS A 230 -6.85 16.85 9.60
CA LYS A 230 -8.24 17.26 9.86
C LYS A 230 -8.90 17.80 8.60
N GLU A 231 -8.21 18.67 7.87
CA GLU A 231 -8.69 19.20 6.58
C GLU A 231 -8.83 18.07 5.55
N HIS A 232 -7.91 17.11 5.53
CA HIS A 232 -7.99 15.95 4.64
C HIS A 232 -9.19 15.05 4.94
N LEU A 233 -9.54 14.87 6.22
CA LEU A 233 -10.70 14.09 6.67
C LEU A 233 -12.02 14.81 6.37
N GLU A 234 -12.08 16.13 6.53
CA GLU A 234 -13.23 16.95 6.12
C GLU A 234 -13.44 16.85 4.60
N GLN A 235 -12.35 16.98 3.82
CA GLN A 235 -12.39 16.78 2.38
C GLN A 235 -12.83 15.36 2.01
N ALA A 236 -12.30 14.34 2.70
CA ALA A 236 -12.69 12.94 2.49
C ALA A 236 -14.18 12.72 2.76
N HIS A 237 -14.73 13.35 3.81
CA HIS A 237 -16.16 13.28 4.12
C HIS A 237 -17.02 13.90 3.01
N ALA A 238 -16.62 15.07 2.50
CA ALA A 238 -17.30 15.71 1.38
C ALA A 238 -17.23 14.84 0.11
N ASN A 239 -16.04 14.34 -0.24
CA ASN A 239 -15.85 13.46 -1.39
C ASN A 239 -16.72 12.19 -1.30
N LEU A 240 -16.73 11.53 -0.13
CA LEU A 240 -17.51 10.31 0.07
C LEU A 240 -19.02 10.56 0.14
N THR A 241 -19.44 11.78 0.46
CA THR A 241 -20.84 12.20 0.35
C THR A 241 -21.26 12.36 -1.11
N GLU A 242 -20.38 12.86 -1.97
CA GLU A 242 -20.63 12.94 -3.40
C GLU A 242 -20.63 11.54 -4.05
N VAL A 243 -19.59 10.73 -3.82
CA VAL A 243 -19.51 9.34 -4.29
C VAL A 243 -20.72 8.53 -3.81
N SER A 244 -21.09 8.72 -2.53
CA SER A 244 -22.44 8.67 -1.98
C SER A 244 -23.61 8.48 -2.94
N THR A 245 -23.80 9.53 -3.72
CA THR A 245 -24.96 9.76 -4.58
C THR A 245 -24.85 9.01 -5.90
N LYS A 246 -23.62 8.77 -6.38
CA LYS A 246 -23.33 8.14 -7.68
C LYS A 246 -23.16 6.62 -7.55
N GLU A 247 -22.41 6.17 -6.56
CA GLU A 247 -22.04 4.77 -6.34
C GLU A 247 -21.93 4.45 -4.83
N PRO A 248 -23.08 4.16 -4.16
CA PRO A 248 -23.12 3.93 -2.71
C PRO A 248 -22.20 2.82 -2.20
N GLU A 249 -22.00 1.77 -3.00
CA GLU A 249 -21.12 0.64 -2.64
C GLU A 249 -19.64 1.05 -2.57
N ALA A 250 -19.19 1.94 -3.45
CA ALA A 250 -17.84 2.49 -3.39
C ALA A 250 -17.64 3.35 -2.14
N ALA A 251 -18.59 4.24 -1.84
CA ALA A 251 -18.54 5.03 -0.61
C ALA A 251 -18.53 4.15 0.64
N LYS A 252 -19.33 3.07 0.67
CA LYS A 252 -19.36 2.12 1.79
C LYS A 252 -18.02 1.41 1.99
N LEU A 253 -17.38 0.98 0.90
CA LEU A 253 -16.05 0.38 0.94
C LEU A 253 -15.02 1.37 1.50
N LEU A 254 -14.98 2.58 0.94
CA LEU A 254 -13.99 3.60 1.28
C LEU A 254 -14.17 4.17 2.71
N ARG A 255 -15.41 4.22 3.22
CA ARG A 255 -15.70 4.63 4.61
C ARG A 255 -15.04 3.73 5.66
N VAL A 256 -14.73 2.48 5.33
CA VAL A 256 -13.97 1.60 6.26
C VAL A 256 -12.58 2.18 6.52
N PHE A 257 -11.93 2.69 5.47
CA PHE A 257 -10.62 3.31 5.56
C PHE A 257 -10.70 4.68 6.23
N GLN A 258 -11.69 5.51 5.87
CA GLN A 258 -11.92 6.80 6.53
C GLN A 258 -12.03 6.64 8.05
N LYS A 259 -12.90 5.72 8.53
CA LYS A 259 -13.07 5.45 9.96
C LYS A 259 -11.79 4.95 10.63
N SER A 260 -10.98 4.18 9.91
CA SER A 260 -9.67 3.76 10.41
C SER A 260 -8.77 4.97 10.64
N VAL A 261 -8.68 5.89 9.67
CA VAL A 261 -7.85 7.10 9.81
C VAL A 261 -8.38 8.03 10.91
N GLU A 262 -9.70 8.24 10.99
CA GLU A 262 -10.34 9.04 12.05
C GLU A 262 -9.96 8.54 13.45
N LYS A 263 -9.89 7.22 13.66
CA LYS A 263 -9.49 6.62 14.93
C LYS A 263 -8.03 6.91 15.30
N TYR A 264 -7.14 7.08 14.31
CA TYR A 264 -5.76 7.49 14.55
C TYR A 264 -5.66 9.00 14.79
N ALA A 265 -6.39 9.80 14.01
CA ALA A 265 -6.43 11.26 14.17
C ALA A 265 -7.09 11.72 15.48
N SER A 266 -7.92 10.89 16.11
CA SER A 266 -8.52 11.18 17.42
C SER A 266 -7.61 10.86 18.61
N ARG A 267 -6.42 10.29 18.38
CA ARG A 267 -5.40 10.05 19.41
C ARG A 267 -4.46 11.23 19.49
#